data_AF-A0A445KTP5-F1
#
_entry.id   AF-A0A445KTP5-F1
#
_cell.length_a   1.000
_cell.length_b   1.000
_cell.length_c   1.000
_cell.angle_alpha   90.00
_cell.angle_beta   90.00
_cell.angle_gamma   90.00
#
_symmetry.space_group_name_H-M   'P 1'
#
loop_
_entity.id
_entity.type
_entity.pdbx_description
1 polymer ?
#
loop_
_entity_poly.entity_id
_entity_poly.type
_entity_poly.pdbx_seq_one_letter_code
_entity_poly.pdbx_strand_id
1 'polypeptide(L)'
;EVGSLVWVGYCSESASQVDVDIDVGVELCPNWLIQKELNSGKRFTILISLIAYHQLGLGRNAKSSNQIKELIMRSGKKSIHAITTWVRRQPPKVKAFLAVVSGMAALVLLRFIVHDHDNLFVAAEAVHSLGISVLIYKLIKEKTCAGLSLKSQELTAIFLAVRLYCSFVMEYDIHTLLDLATFATTLWVIYMIRFKLKSSYMEEKDNFAIYYVVIPCAVLALFIHPSTSHHLLNRISWAFCVYLEAVSVLPQLRVMQNTQIVEPFTAHYVFALGVARFLSCAHWVLQV
;
A
#
# COMPACT_ATOMS: atom_id res chain seq x y z
N GLU A 1 54.95 -22.82 -24.92
CA GLU A 1 53.95 -23.87 -24.64
C GLU A 1 52.68 -23.56 -25.42
N VAL A 2 52.30 -24.52 -26.26
CA VAL A 2 51.15 -24.58 -27.18
C VAL A 2 49.88 -24.85 -26.33
N GLY A 3 48.63 -24.50 -26.61
CA GLY A 3 47.88 -23.98 -27.75
C GLY A 3 46.38 -24.20 -27.43
N SER A 4 45.49 -23.52 -28.17
CA SER A 4 44.03 -23.63 -28.09
C SER A 4 43.51 -25.06 -28.29
N LEU A 5 42.37 -25.40 -27.67
CA LEU A 5 41.47 -26.46 -28.16
C LEU A 5 40.01 -26.19 -27.75
N VAL A 6 39.20 -25.95 -28.78
CA VAL A 6 37.73 -25.96 -28.79
C VAL A 6 37.27 -27.41 -28.86
N TRP A 7 36.19 -27.78 -28.16
CA TRP A 7 35.28 -28.83 -28.61
C TRP A 7 33.82 -28.45 -28.33
N VAL A 8 33.04 -28.48 -29.41
CA VAL A 8 31.58 -28.47 -29.45
C VAL A 8 31.09 -29.91 -29.29
N GLY A 9 30.02 -30.13 -28.53
CA GLY A 9 29.33 -31.42 -28.43
C GLY A 9 27.84 -31.23 -28.14
N TYR A 10 27.02 -31.50 -29.16
CA TYR A 10 25.57 -31.61 -29.13
C TYR A 10 25.18 -33.09 -28.90
N CYS A 11 24.18 -33.35 -28.06
CA CYS A 11 23.23 -34.50 -28.07
C CYS A 11 22.41 -34.40 -26.76
N SER A 12 21.11 -34.04 -26.76
CA SER A 12 19.95 -34.85 -27.18
C SER A 12 20.01 -36.28 -26.66
N GLU A 13 19.33 -36.58 -25.54
CA GLU A 13 18.20 -37.53 -25.52
C GLU A 13 17.60 -37.71 -24.13
N SER A 14 16.29 -37.90 -24.16
CA SER A 14 15.35 -38.18 -23.10
C SER A 14 15.65 -39.51 -22.40
N ALA A 15 15.63 -39.55 -21.07
CA ALA A 15 15.47 -40.81 -20.32
C ALA A 15 14.80 -40.55 -18.96
N SER A 16 13.51 -40.87 -18.92
CA SER A 16 12.91 -41.82 -17.96
C SER A 16 13.47 -41.85 -16.53
N GLN A 17 12.68 -41.28 -15.63
CA GLN A 17 12.24 -41.87 -14.35
C GLN A 17 13.05 -43.07 -13.81
N VAL A 18 13.78 -42.83 -12.73
CA VAL A 18 14.23 -43.87 -11.81
C VAL A 18 13.91 -43.39 -10.39
N ASP A 19 12.88 -43.99 -9.80
CA ASP A 19 12.63 -43.97 -8.37
C ASP A 19 13.78 -44.72 -7.67
N VAL A 20 14.44 -44.06 -6.72
CA VAL A 20 15.29 -44.72 -5.73
C VAL A 20 14.90 -44.16 -4.37
N ASP A 21 14.11 -44.95 -3.64
CA ASP A 21 13.93 -44.82 -2.20
C ASP A 21 15.29 -44.97 -1.50
N ILE A 22 15.73 -43.92 -0.82
CA ILE A 22 16.78 -44.02 0.19
C ILE A 22 16.28 -43.31 1.45
N ASP A 23 15.91 -44.16 2.40
CA ASP A 23 15.65 -43.84 3.80
C ASP A 23 16.96 -43.35 4.45
N VAL A 24 16.99 -42.08 4.87
CA VAL A 24 18.06 -41.55 5.75
C VAL A 24 17.39 -40.86 6.93
N GLY A 25 17.24 -41.62 8.01
CA GLY A 25 17.00 -41.07 9.33
C GLY A 25 18.23 -40.27 9.79
N VAL A 26 18.02 -38.99 10.09
CA VAL A 26 18.92 -38.22 10.96
C VAL A 26 18.07 -37.61 12.07
N GLU A 27 18.28 -38.17 13.25
CA GLU A 27 17.84 -37.70 14.55
C GLU A 27 18.56 -36.40 14.93
N LEU A 28 17.88 -35.60 15.78
CA LEU A 28 18.38 -34.49 16.61
C LEU A 28 18.49 -33.10 15.96
N CYS A 29 17.53 -32.21 16.28
CA CYS A 29 17.68 -31.22 17.37
C CYS A 29 16.51 -30.19 17.40
N PRO A 30 15.55 -30.26 18.36
CA PRO A 30 14.65 -29.14 18.65
C PRO A 30 14.95 -28.47 20.01
N ASN A 31 16.18 -28.57 20.54
CA ASN A 31 16.50 -28.06 21.88
C ASN A 31 17.03 -26.62 21.92
N TRP A 32 17.22 -25.94 20.78
CA TRP A 32 17.74 -24.56 20.77
C TRP A 32 16.66 -23.46 20.66
N LEU A 33 15.46 -23.77 20.15
CA LEU A 33 14.37 -22.78 20.10
C LEU A 33 13.51 -22.74 21.37
N ILE A 34 13.54 -23.79 22.19
CA ILE A 34 12.76 -23.85 23.44
C ILE A 34 13.45 -23.07 24.58
N GLN A 35 14.78 -22.94 24.54
CA GLN A 35 15.52 -22.27 25.63
C GLN A 35 15.36 -20.73 25.63
N LYS A 36 15.07 -20.10 24.48
CA LYS A 36 14.97 -18.64 24.39
C LYS A 36 13.59 -18.09 24.85
N GLU A 37 12.56 -18.94 24.85
CA GLU A 37 11.20 -18.60 25.32
C GLU A 37 10.95 -18.96 26.79
N LEU A 38 11.96 -19.49 27.49
CA LEU A 38 11.85 -19.90 28.90
C LEU A 38 12.10 -18.75 29.91
N ASN A 39 12.38 -17.52 29.44
CA ASN A 39 12.76 -16.38 30.28
C ASN A 39 11.71 -15.24 30.36
N SER A 40 10.46 -15.45 29.94
CA SER A 40 9.41 -14.41 29.96
C SER A 40 8.12 -14.83 30.70
N GLY A 41 8.24 -15.51 31.84
CA GLY A 41 7.20 -15.48 32.89
C GLY A 41 5.82 -16.10 32.58
N LYS A 42 5.66 -16.92 31.52
CA LYS A 42 4.36 -17.54 31.16
C LYS A 42 4.30 -19.05 31.46
N ARG A 43 4.68 -19.46 32.67
CA ARG A 43 4.70 -20.89 33.07
C ARG A 43 3.32 -21.52 33.27
N PHE A 44 2.25 -20.74 33.42
CA PHE A 44 0.91 -21.28 33.70
C PHE A 44 0.08 -21.58 32.44
N THR A 45 0.29 -20.84 31.33
CA THR A 45 -0.52 -20.95 30.11
C THR A 45 -0.16 -22.16 29.24
N ILE A 46 1.12 -22.55 29.23
CA ILE A 46 1.60 -23.73 28.48
C ILE A 46 1.13 -25.03 29.15
N LEU A 47 1.09 -25.06 30.49
CA LEU A 47 0.63 -26.24 31.24
C LEU A 47 -0.88 -26.46 31.08
N ILE A 48 -1.69 -25.39 31.08
CA ILE A 48 -3.14 -25.49 30.82
C ILE A 48 -3.40 -25.94 29.37
N SER A 49 -2.59 -25.48 28.41
CA SER A 49 -2.73 -25.88 27.00
C SER A 49 -2.37 -27.35 26.78
N LEU A 50 -1.34 -27.87 27.46
CA LEU A 50 -0.95 -29.28 27.39
C LEU A 50 -1.93 -30.22 28.11
N ILE A 51 -2.50 -29.79 29.24
CA ILE A 51 -3.54 -30.55 29.95
C ILE A 51 -4.86 -30.54 29.16
N ALA A 52 -5.23 -29.43 28.53
CA ALA A 52 -6.39 -29.34 27.63
C ALA A 52 -6.21 -30.20 26.36
N TYR A 53 -5.00 -30.29 25.82
CA TYR A 53 -4.68 -31.13 24.66
C TYR A 53 -4.74 -32.64 25.02
N HIS A 54 -4.37 -33.00 26.25
CA HIS A 54 -4.40 -34.38 26.74
C HIS A 54 -5.80 -34.84 27.19
N GLN A 55 -6.69 -33.93 27.62
CA GLN A 55 -8.05 -34.27 28.08
C GLN A 55 -9.12 -34.29 26.97
N LEU A 56 -8.84 -33.75 25.78
CA LEU A 56 -9.85 -33.64 24.70
C LEU A 56 -9.87 -34.77 23.68
N GLY A 57 -9.09 -35.85 23.84
CA GLY A 57 -9.36 -37.15 23.19
C GLY A 57 -9.73 -37.12 21.70
N LEU A 58 -9.20 -36.19 20.90
CA LEU A 58 -9.51 -36.04 19.48
C LEU A 58 -8.32 -36.43 18.62
N GLY A 59 -7.87 -37.68 18.82
CA GLY A 59 -7.06 -38.42 17.85
C GLY A 59 -7.88 -38.86 16.65
N ARG A 60 -8.45 -37.93 15.88
CA ARG A 60 -9.01 -38.23 14.54
C ARG A 60 -8.43 -37.29 13.49
N ASN A 61 -7.41 -37.80 12.81
CA ASN A 61 -6.95 -37.43 11.48
C ASN A 61 -6.57 -35.94 11.25
N ALA A 62 -5.29 -35.63 11.45
CA ALA A 62 -4.64 -34.44 10.88
C ALA A 62 -4.85 -34.32 9.35
N LYS A 63 -5.05 -35.44 8.65
CA LYS A 63 -5.41 -35.52 7.22
C LYS A 63 -6.80 -34.90 6.92
N SER A 64 -7.76 -35.00 7.85
CA SER A 64 -9.11 -34.44 7.71
C SER A 64 -9.13 -32.93 7.93
N SER A 65 -8.39 -32.42 8.92
CA SER A 65 -8.30 -30.98 9.18
C SER A 65 -7.65 -30.21 8.02
N ASN A 66 -6.58 -30.74 7.43
CA ASN A 66 -5.94 -30.12 6.26
C ASN A 66 -6.82 -30.19 4.99
N GLN A 67 -7.55 -31.29 4.80
CA GLN A 67 -8.53 -31.42 3.70
C GLN A 67 -9.71 -30.44 3.87
N ILE A 68 -10.23 -30.28 5.08
CA ILE A 68 -11.29 -29.31 5.37
C ILE A 68 -10.79 -27.87 5.16
N LYS A 69 -9.57 -27.54 5.61
CA LYS A 69 -8.94 -26.24 5.32
C LYS A 69 -8.75 -26.00 3.82
N GLU A 70 -8.32 -27.00 3.05
CA GLU A 70 -8.22 -26.91 1.59
C GLU A 70 -9.58 -26.72 0.92
N LEU A 71 -10.62 -27.40 1.39
CA LEU A 71 -11.98 -27.28 0.86
C LEU A 71 -12.58 -25.90 1.17
N ILE A 72 -12.37 -25.38 2.38
CA ILE A 72 -12.79 -24.02 2.77
C ILE A 72 -12.03 -22.98 1.93
N MET A 73 -10.71 -23.13 1.78
CA MET A 73 -9.91 -22.23 0.93
C MET A 73 -10.31 -22.30 -0.54
N ARG A 74 -10.57 -23.49 -1.09
CA ARG A 74 -11.05 -23.67 -2.48
C ARG A 74 -12.44 -23.07 -2.67
N SER A 75 -13.34 -23.25 -1.71
CA SER A 75 -14.70 -22.67 -1.74
C SER A 75 -14.64 -21.14 -1.70
N GLY A 76 -13.84 -20.57 -0.80
CA GLY A 76 -13.59 -19.13 -0.72
C GLY A 76 -12.99 -18.56 -2.02
N LYS A 77 -11.98 -19.24 -2.59
CA LYS A 77 -11.38 -18.86 -3.88
C LYS A 77 -12.41 -18.87 -5.03
N LYS A 78 -13.30 -19.86 -5.09
CA LYS A 78 -14.37 -19.95 -6.10
C LYS A 78 -15.38 -18.80 -5.95
N SER A 79 -15.78 -18.49 -4.71
CA SER A 79 -16.72 -17.40 -4.42
C SER A 79 -16.14 -16.03 -4.80
N ILE A 80 -14.89 -15.75 -4.40
CA ILE A 80 -14.20 -14.51 -4.75
C ILE A 80 -14.03 -14.38 -6.28
N HIS A 81 -13.71 -15.48 -6.96
CA HIS A 81 -13.57 -15.49 -8.41
C HIS A 81 -14.90 -15.23 -9.12
N ALA A 82 -16.00 -15.81 -8.65
CA ALA A 82 -17.34 -15.58 -9.18
C ALA A 82 -17.77 -14.11 -9.02
N ILE A 83 -17.56 -13.53 -7.83
CA ILE A 83 -17.86 -12.12 -7.54
C ILE A 83 -17.01 -11.21 -8.43
N THR A 84 -15.69 -11.45 -8.52
CA THR A 84 -14.78 -10.65 -9.34
C THR A 84 -15.18 -10.69 -10.82
N THR A 85 -15.57 -11.87 -11.32
CA THR A 85 -16.04 -12.05 -12.70
C THR A 85 -17.37 -11.34 -12.95
N TRP A 86 -18.29 -11.40 -12.00
CA TRP A 86 -19.57 -10.70 -12.08
C TRP A 86 -19.37 -9.18 -12.08
N VAL A 87 -18.54 -8.63 -11.18
CA VAL A 87 -18.23 -7.19 -11.11
C VAL A 87 -17.61 -6.70 -12.42
N ARG A 88 -16.70 -7.48 -13.02
CA ARG A 88 -16.07 -7.12 -14.31
C ARG A 88 -17.09 -6.98 -15.43
N ARG A 89 -18.17 -7.77 -15.42
CA ARG A 89 -19.24 -7.76 -16.43
C ARG A 89 -20.25 -6.61 -16.28
N GLN A 90 -20.22 -5.88 -15.16
CA GLN A 90 -21.18 -4.80 -14.92
C GLN A 90 -20.90 -3.54 -15.78
N PRO A 91 -21.95 -2.78 -16.15
CA PRO A 91 -21.81 -1.53 -16.86
C PRO A 91 -21.10 -0.45 -16.00
N PRO A 92 -20.49 0.58 -16.61
CA PRO A 92 -19.70 1.59 -15.89
C PRO A 92 -20.46 2.27 -14.74
N LYS A 93 -21.76 2.52 -14.93
CA LYS A 93 -22.65 3.13 -13.91
C LYS A 93 -22.78 2.25 -12.66
N VAL A 94 -22.93 0.94 -12.84
CA VAL A 94 -23.05 -0.01 -11.72
C VAL A 94 -21.71 -0.18 -11.01
N LYS A 95 -20.60 -0.16 -11.75
CA LYS A 95 -19.24 -0.15 -11.15
C LYS A 95 -19.02 1.10 -10.29
N ALA A 96 -19.41 2.28 -10.79
CA ALA A 96 -19.34 3.52 -10.02
C ALA A 96 -20.22 3.45 -8.77
N PHE A 97 -21.46 2.98 -8.89
CA PHE A 97 -22.36 2.80 -7.75
C PHE A 97 -21.79 1.83 -6.71
N LEU A 98 -21.31 0.65 -7.12
CA LEU A 98 -20.68 -0.32 -6.23
C LEU A 98 -19.44 0.25 -5.53
N ALA A 99 -18.63 1.04 -6.24
CA ALA A 99 -17.47 1.71 -5.66
C ALA A 99 -17.89 2.74 -4.59
N VAL A 100 -18.93 3.53 -4.85
CA VAL A 100 -19.48 4.49 -3.88
C VAL A 100 -20.04 3.77 -2.65
N VAL A 101 -20.87 2.73 -2.84
CA VAL A 101 -21.45 1.96 -1.73
C VAL A 101 -20.35 1.26 -0.91
N SER A 102 -19.36 0.65 -1.56
CA SER A 102 -18.21 0.06 -0.90
C SER A 102 -17.39 1.10 -0.12
N GLY A 103 -17.20 2.29 -0.69
CA GLY A 103 -16.53 3.40 -0.03
C GLY A 103 -17.29 3.85 1.22
N MET A 104 -18.61 4.09 1.10
CA MET A 104 -19.47 4.45 2.24
C MET A 104 -19.47 3.38 3.33
N ALA A 105 -19.56 2.11 2.96
CA ALA A 105 -19.49 1.00 3.91
C ALA A 105 -18.14 0.94 4.63
N ALA A 106 -17.03 1.19 3.91
CA ALA A 106 -15.70 1.27 4.50
C ALA A 106 -15.58 2.45 5.49
N LEU A 107 -16.17 3.62 5.16
CA LEU A 107 -16.20 4.78 6.06
C LEU A 107 -16.97 4.48 7.35
N VAL A 108 -18.15 3.85 7.24
CA VAL A 108 -18.96 3.46 8.40
C VAL A 108 -18.21 2.43 9.25
N LEU A 109 -17.60 1.41 8.63
CA LEU A 109 -16.78 0.43 9.35
C LEU A 109 -15.59 1.09 10.06
N LEU A 110 -14.88 2.01 9.40
CA LEU A 110 -13.79 2.78 10.01
C LEU A 110 -14.27 3.54 11.24
N ARG A 111 -15.43 4.19 11.17
CA ARG A 111 -16.03 4.90 12.30
C ARG A 111 -16.31 3.99 13.50
N PHE A 112 -16.72 2.75 13.24
CA PHE A 112 -17.00 1.77 14.29
C PHE A 112 -15.72 1.12 14.86
N ILE A 113 -14.67 0.98 14.05
CA ILE A 113 -13.43 0.29 14.44
C ILE A 113 -12.46 1.23 15.17
N VAL A 114 -12.38 2.49 14.76
CA VAL A 114 -11.37 3.43 15.25
C VAL A 114 -11.97 4.29 16.35
N HIS A 115 -11.68 3.92 17.60
CA HIS A 115 -12.04 4.73 18.78
C HIS A 115 -10.97 5.77 19.11
N ASP A 116 -9.70 5.53 18.74
CA ASP A 116 -8.56 6.44 18.97
C ASP A 116 -8.15 7.14 17.66
N HIS A 117 -8.62 8.37 17.47
CA HIS A 117 -8.39 9.18 16.28
C HIS A 117 -6.91 9.58 16.08
N ASP A 118 -6.18 9.83 17.17
CA ASP A 118 -4.79 10.31 17.12
C ASP A 118 -3.82 9.27 16.53
N ASN A 119 -4.04 7.99 16.82
CA ASN A 119 -3.24 6.89 16.27
C ASN A 119 -3.41 6.75 14.76
N LEU A 120 -4.59 7.11 14.23
CA LEU A 120 -4.88 6.96 12.82
C LEU A 120 -4.23 8.07 11.99
N PHE A 121 -4.14 9.28 12.54
CA PHE A 121 -3.39 10.37 11.92
C PHE A 121 -1.89 10.05 11.85
N VAL A 122 -1.30 9.57 12.94
CA VAL A 122 0.11 9.14 12.96
C VAL A 122 0.35 7.99 11.98
N ALA A 123 -0.56 7.02 11.91
CA ALA A 123 -0.46 5.93 10.94
C ALA A 123 -0.56 6.43 9.49
N ALA A 124 -1.46 7.35 9.19
CA ALA A 124 -1.61 7.96 7.87
C ALA A 124 -0.32 8.67 7.43
N GLU A 125 0.25 9.50 8.29
CA GLU A 125 1.50 10.21 8.02
C GLU A 125 2.71 9.26 7.90
N ALA A 126 2.77 8.21 8.73
CA ALA A 126 3.79 7.17 8.61
C ALA A 126 3.71 6.42 7.26
N VAL A 127 2.50 6.04 6.84
CA VAL A 127 2.31 5.36 5.55
C VAL A 127 2.63 6.30 4.37
N HIS A 128 2.31 7.59 4.50
CA HIS A 128 2.67 8.60 3.51
C HIS A 128 4.20 8.71 3.36
N SER A 129 4.92 8.84 4.48
CA SER A 129 6.39 8.91 4.50
C SER A 129 7.04 7.64 3.93
N LEU A 130 6.51 6.46 4.29
CA LEU A 130 6.93 5.18 3.69
C LEU A 130 6.69 5.16 2.18
N GLY A 131 5.56 5.69 1.71
CA GLY A 131 5.26 5.80 0.29
C GLY A 131 6.28 6.65 -0.47
N ILE A 132 6.62 7.83 0.04
CA ILE A 132 7.66 8.68 -0.57
C ILE A 132 9.03 7.97 -0.54
N SER A 133 9.36 7.28 0.56
CA SER A 133 10.62 6.54 0.70
C SER A 133 10.77 5.43 -0.35
N VAL A 134 9.69 4.67 -0.60
CA VAL A 134 9.66 3.63 -1.65
C VAL A 134 9.83 4.24 -3.04
N LEU A 135 9.21 5.39 -3.30
CA LEU A 135 9.38 6.09 -4.58
C LEU A 135 10.83 6.53 -4.79
N ILE A 136 11.45 7.09 -3.76
CA ILE A 136 12.87 7.49 -3.80
C ILE A 136 13.76 6.27 -4.07
N TYR A 137 13.51 5.16 -3.37
CA TYR A 137 14.26 3.92 -3.60
C TYR A 137 14.18 3.48 -5.05
N LYS A 138 12.98 3.51 -5.66
CA LYS A 138 12.78 3.20 -7.09
C LYS A 138 13.63 4.11 -7.98
N LEU A 139 13.54 5.43 -7.80
CA LEU A 139 14.25 6.40 -8.63
C LEU A 139 15.78 6.27 -8.51
N ILE A 140 16.28 5.93 -7.32
CA ILE A 140 17.71 5.74 -7.09
C ILE A 140 18.19 4.43 -7.71
N LYS A 141 17.44 3.33 -7.53
CA LYS A 141 17.87 1.99 -7.91
C LYS A 141 17.69 1.73 -9.41
N GLU A 142 16.55 2.09 -9.96
CA GLU A 142 16.19 1.80 -11.34
C GLU A 142 16.60 2.92 -12.31
N LYS A 143 16.93 4.11 -11.79
CA LYS A 143 17.36 5.27 -12.59
C LYS A 143 16.40 5.59 -13.75
N THR A 144 15.11 5.39 -13.53
CA THR A 144 14.04 5.67 -14.49
C THR A 144 12.84 6.24 -13.77
N CYS A 145 12.13 7.17 -14.42
CA CYS A 145 10.82 7.66 -13.99
C CYS A 145 9.69 7.22 -14.93
N ALA A 146 9.92 6.18 -15.73
CA ALA A 146 8.88 5.60 -16.58
C ALA A 146 7.65 5.19 -15.76
N GLY A 147 6.46 5.59 -16.24
CA GLY A 147 5.18 5.32 -15.58
C GLY A 147 4.88 6.20 -14.36
N LEU A 148 5.71 7.20 -14.03
CA LEU A 148 5.46 8.17 -12.97
C LEU A 148 4.89 9.48 -13.55
N SER A 149 3.83 10.01 -12.94
CA SER A 149 3.22 11.29 -13.28
C SER A 149 3.91 12.41 -12.52
N LEU A 150 4.49 13.35 -13.26
CA LEU A 150 5.02 14.60 -12.70
C LEU A 150 3.87 15.44 -12.15
N LYS A 151 2.70 15.43 -12.81
CA LYS A 151 1.51 16.19 -12.38
C LYS A 151 1.01 15.75 -11.01
N SER A 152 1.05 14.45 -10.70
CA SER A 152 0.70 13.95 -9.37
C SER A 152 1.70 14.41 -8.29
N GLN A 153 3.00 14.46 -8.62
CA GLN A 153 4.03 14.97 -7.70
C GLN A 153 3.88 16.49 -7.47
N GLU A 154 3.54 17.26 -8.52
CA GLU A 154 3.25 18.70 -8.41
C GLU A 154 2.03 18.96 -7.52
N LEU A 155 0.94 18.21 -7.69
CA LEU A 155 -0.22 18.26 -6.79
C LEU A 155 0.17 17.90 -5.35
N THR A 156 1.05 16.91 -5.20
CA THR A 156 1.56 16.49 -3.88
C THR A 156 2.33 17.61 -3.20
N ALA A 157 3.21 18.29 -3.92
CA ALA A 157 3.95 19.43 -3.41
C ALA A 157 3.02 20.60 -3.02
N ILE A 158 1.97 20.87 -3.81
CA ILE A 158 1.01 21.95 -3.51
C ILE A 158 0.32 21.70 -2.17
N PHE A 159 -0.27 20.52 -1.96
CA PHE A 159 -0.99 20.27 -0.70
C PHE A 159 -0.03 20.19 0.48
N LEU A 160 1.18 19.62 0.32
CA LEU A 160 2.19 19.57 1.37
C LEU A 160 2.67 20.97 1.76
N ALA A 161 2.80 21.90 0.81
CA ALA A 161 3.14 23.28 1.12
C ALA A 161 2.06 23.97 1.96
N VAL A 162 0.79 23.76 1.63
CA VAL A 162 -0.33 24.31 2.41
C VAL A 162 -0.42 23.63 3.79
N ARG A 163 -0.20 22.31 3.86
CA ARG A 163 -0.16 21.56 5.12
C ARG A 163 0.95 22.07 6.03
N LEU A 164 2.15 22.23 5.50
CA LEU A 164 3.28 22.77 6.25
C LEU A 164 2.98 24.18 6.79
N TYR A 165 2.36 25.04 5.97
CA TYR A 165 1.88 26.35 6.44
C TYR A 165 0.86 26.22 7.59
N CYS A 166 -0.14 25.36 7.44
CA CYS A 166 -1.13 25.11 8.48
C CYS A 166 -0.47 24.58 9.76
N SER A 167 0.46 23.64 9.66
CA SER A 167 1.21 23.09 10.79
C SER A 167 2.00 24.18 11.51
N PHE A 168 2.79 25.00 10.80
CA PHE A 168 3.54 26.10 11.40
C PHE A 168 2.66 27.12 12.14
N VAL A 169 1.45 27.41 11.63
CA VAL A 169 0.57 28.43 12.20
C VAL A 169 -0.34 27.87 13.31
N MET A 170 -0.68 26.58 13.26
CA MET A 170 -1.63 25.95 14.18
C MET A 170 -0.92 25.14 15.28
N GLU A 171 0.12 24.38 14.95
CA GLU A 171 0.71 23.34 15.81
C GLU A 171 2.25 23.29 15.63
N TYR A 172 2.97 23.95 16.53
CA TYR A 172 4.44 24.04 16.48
C TYR A 172 5.13 22.77 17.01
N ASP A 173 4.73 21.60 16.53
CA ASP A 173 5.16 20.28 17.05
C ASP A 173 5.93 19.46 16.01
N ILE A 174 6.32 18.22 16.37
CA ILE A 174 7.03 17.23 15.57
C ILE A 174 6.36 16.94 14.21
N HIS A 175 5.06 17.17 14.09
CA HIS A 175 4.31 17.11 12.84
C HIS A 175 4.86 18.07 11.78
N THR A 176 5.26 19.27 12.18
CA THR A 176 5.87 20.26 11.27
C THR A 176 7.19 19.75 10.69
N LEU A 177 7.98 19.00 11.47
CA LEU A 177 9.23 18.41 11.00
C LEU A 177 8.96 17.28 10.00
N LEU A 178 7.95 16.46 10.25
CA LEU A 178 7.56 15.37 9.34
C LEU A 178 7.00 15.91 8.02
N ASP A 179 6.16 16.95 8.08
CA ASP A 179 5.64 17.65 6.91
C ASP A 179 6.77 18.29 6.10
N LEU A 180 7.73 18.95 6.77
CA LEU A 180 8.88 19.56 6.12
C LEU A 180 9.75 18.50 5.42
N ALA A 181 10.03 17.38 6.08
CA ALA A 181 10.81 16.28 5.51
C ALA A 181 10.09 15.68 4.28
N THR A 182 8.78 15.49 4.36
CA THR A 182 7.94 14.95 3.27
C THR A 182 7.84 15.93 2.10
N PHE A 183 7.75 17.23 2.38
CA PHE A 183 7.77 18.28 1.37
C PHE A 183 9.13 18.34 0.65
N ALA A 184 10.24 18.37 1.40
CA ALA A 184 11.59 18.41 0.83
C ALA A 184 11.89 17.19 -0.04
N THR A 185 11.49 16.00 0.40
CA THR A 185 11.65 14.76 -0.38
C THR A 185 10.79 14.76 -1.65
N THR A 186 9.58 15.30 -1.60
CA THR A 186 8.73 15.47 -2.79
C THR A 186 9.35 16.45 -3.80
N LEU A 187 9.92 17.57 -3.33
CA LEU A 187 10.66 18.51 -4.19
C LEU A 187 11.88 17.84 -4.84
N TRP A 188 12.60 16.99 -4.09
CA TRP A 188 13.69 16.20 -4.63
C TRP A 188 13.23 15.25 -5.74
N VAL A 189 12.09 14.56 -5.57
CA VAL A 189 11.49 13.71 -6.61
C VAL A 189 11.15 14.53 -7.86
N ILE A 190 10.52 15.69 -7.71
CA ILE A 190 10.21 16.60 -8.83
C ILE A 190 11.48 17.02 -9.55
N TYR A 191 12.52 17.40 -8.81
CA TYR A 191 13.84 17.75 -9.37
C TYR A 191 14.44 16.58 -10.17
N MET A 192 14.40 15.36 -9.61
CA MET A 192 14.89 14.16 -10.27
C MET A 192 14.16 13.91 -11.59
N ILE A 193 12.84 14.01 -11.63
CA ILE A 193 12.04 13.81 -12.86
C ILE A 193 12.35 14.90 -13.89
N ARG A 194 12.37 16.18 -13.48
CA ARG A 194 12.52 17.32 -14.42
C ARG A 194 13.92 17.45 -15.00
N PHE A 195 14.96 17.11 -14.25
CA PHE A 195 16.34 17.38 -14.65
C PHE A 195 17.17 16.12 -14.87
N LYS A 196 17.16 15.16 -13.93
CA LYS A 196 18.06 13.99 -13.99
C LYS A 196 17.50 12.84 -14.84
N LEU A 197 16.20 12.61 -14.77
CA LEU A 197 15.51 11.47 -15.39
C LEU A 197 14.56 11.90 -16.52
N LYS A 198 14.71 13.14 -17.02
CA LYS A 198 13.84 13.72 -18.05
C LYS A 198 13.71 12.84 -19.30
N SER A 199 14.76 12.13 -19.68
CA SER A 199 14.74 11.23 -20.86
C SER A 199 13.78 10.06 -20.71
N SER A 200 13.54 9.59 -19.50
CA SER A 200 12.60 8.48 -19.21
C SER A 200 11.17 8.95 -18.90
N TYR A 201 10.94 10.27 -18.84
CA TYR A 201 9.65 10.85 -18.53
C TYR A 201 8.72 10.83 -19.75
N MET A 202 7.49 10.33 -19.56
CA MET A 202 6.52 10.13 -20.63
C MET A 202 5.53 11.31 -20.73
N GLU A 203 5.99 12.46 -21.19
CA GLU A 203 5.21 13.71 -21.21
C GLU A 203 3.88 13.57 -21.98
N GLU A 204 3.89 12.84 -23.10
CA GLU A 204 2.70 12.57 -23.91
C GLU A 204 1.57 11.86 -23.16
N LYS A 205 1.92 11.06 -22.14
CA LYS A 205 0.95 10.30 -21.33
C LYS A 205 0.46 11.07 -20.12
N ASP A 206 1.22 12.05 -19.63
CA ASP A 206 0.93 12.87 -18.45
C ASP A 206 0.20 14.19 -18.80
N ASN A 207 -0.76 14.12 -19.72
CA ASN A 207 -1.56 15.27 -20.18
C ASN A 207 -2.74 15.58 -19.24
N PHE A 208 -2.58 15.39 -17.93
CA PHE A 208 -3.62 15.71 -16.95
C PHE A 208 -3.52 17.18 -16.53
N ALA A 209 -4.60 17.93 -16.75
CA ALA A 209 -4.65 19.33 -16.36
C ALA A 209 -4.92 19.49 -14.84
N ILE A 210 -3.92 20.00 -14.12
CA ILE A 210 -3.95 20.19 -12.65
C ILE A 210 -5.14 21.04 -12.19
N TYR A 211 -5.55 22.04 -12.97
CA TYR A 211 -6.64 22.95 -12.60
C TYR A 211 -8.00 22.24 -12.45
N TYR A 212 -8.23 21.11 -13.15
CA TYR A 212 -9.45 20.30 -12.99
C TYR A 212 -9.58 19.70 -11.59
N VAL A 213 -8.49 19.67 -10.84
CA VAL A 213 -8.44 19.11 -9.49
C VAL A 213 -8.35 20.23 -8.46
N VAL A 214 -7.44 21.20 -8.68
CA VAL A 214 -7.22 22.30 -7.75
C VAL A 214 -8.46 23.17 -7.57
N ILE A 215 -9.16 23.52 -8.67
CA ILE A 215 -10.31 24.44 -8.60
C ILE A 215 -11.47 23.82 -7.82
N PRO A 216 -11.95 22.59 -8.12
CA PRO A 216 -13.01 21.97 -7.33
C PRO A 216 -12.65 21.80 -5.84
N CYS A 217 -11.40 21.45 -5.52
CA CYS A 217 -10.94 21.35 -4.13
C CYS A 217 -10.99 22.70 -3.41
N ALA A 218 -10.56 23.78 -4.07
CA ALA A 218 -10.62 25.13 -3.51
C ALA A 218 -12.07 25.57 -3.27
N VAL A 219 -12.95 25.34 -4.25
CA VAL A 219 -14.39 25.66 -4.12
C VAL A 219 -15.02 24.85 -2.98
N LEU A 220 -14.75 23.55 -2.89
CA LEU A 220 -15.27 22.70 -1.83
C LEU A 220 -14.78 23.14 -0.45
N ALA A 221 -13.52 23.57 -0.33
CA ALA A 221 -12.94 24.08 0.91
C ALA A 221 -13.58 25.39 1.39
N LEU A 222 -14.13 26.21 0.48
CA LEU A 222 -14.87 27.42 0.86
C LEU A 222 -16.24 27.10 1.47
N PHE A 223 -16.89 26.03 1.02
CA PHE A 223 -18.24 25.66 1.49
C PHE A 223 -18.23 24.68 2.67
N ILE A 224 -17.28 23.75 2.66
CA ILE A 224 -17.19 22.66 3.64
C ILE A 224 -15.81 22.71 4.28
N HIS A 225 -15.74 23.34 5.45
CA HIS A 225 -14.56 23.40 6.29
C HIS A 225 -14.97 23.24 7.77
N PRO A 226 -14.14 22.62 8.62
CA PRO A 226 -14.47 22.38 10.02
C PRO A 226 -14.77 23.68 10.77
N SER A 227 -15.58 23.63 11.82
CA SER A 227 -15.88 24.76 12.70
C SER A 227 -14.96 24.82 13.92
N THR A 228 -13.66 25.02 13.69
CA THR A 228 -12.66 25.23 14.75
C THR A 228 -12.48 26.72 15.10
N SER A 229 -11.83 27.02 16.24
CA SER A 229 -11.64 28.39 16.76
C SER A 229 -10.59 29.21 16.00
N HIS A 230 -9.86 28.60 15.06
CA HIS A 230 -8.81 29.26 14.28
C HIS A 230 -9.38 30.25 13.25
N HIS A 231 -8.53 31.15 12.77
CA HIS A 231 -8.86 32.08 11.69
C HIS A 231 -9.46 31.35 10.47
N LEU A 232 -10.45 31.97 9.84
CA LEU A 232 -11.17 31.42 8.69
C LEU A 232 -10.22 30.96 7.56
N LEU A 233 -9.16 31.73 7.29
CA LEU A 233 -8.16 31.40 6.27
C LEU A 233 -7.43 30.08 6.57
N ASN A 234 -7.09 29.82 7.84
CA ASN A 234 -6.39 28.60 8.25
C ASN A 234 -7.32 27.39 8.12
N ARG A 235 -8.60 27.56 8.47
CA ARG A 235 -9.63 26.52 8.35
C ARG A 235 -9.87 26.10 6.90
N ILE A 236 -9.99 27.10 6.01
CA ILE A 236 -10.16 26.86 4.57
C ILE A 236 -8.89 26.24 3.98
N SER A 237 -7.71 26.77 4.32
CA SER A 237 -6.42 26.24 3.84
C SER A 237 -6.22 24.78 4.25
N TRP A 238 -6.60 24.44 5.48
CA TRP A 238 -6.53 23.07 5.98
C TRP A 238 -7.53 22.15 5.27
N ALA A 239 -8.78 22.57 5.10
CA ALA A 239 -9.76 21.79 4.33
C ALA A 239 -9.29 21.59 2.86
N PHE A 240 -8.73 22.64 2.26
CA PHE A 240 -8.18 22.58 0.90
C PHE A 240 -7.05 21.56 0.78
N CYS A 241 -6.09 21.54 1.72
CA CYS A 241 -4.97 20.61 1.63
C CYS A 241 -5.42 19.15 1.79
N VAL A 242 -6.40 18.87 2.66
CA VAL A 242 -6.96 17.53 2.84
C VAL A 242 -7.73 17.08 1.59
N TYR A 243 -8.57 17.95 1.02
CA TYR A 243 -9.27 17.62 -0.23
C TYR A 243 -8.30 17.37 -1.36
N LEU A 244 -7.29 18.22 -1.52
CA LEU A 244 -6.29 18.09 -2.58
C LEU A 244 -5.44 16.83 -2.41
N GLU A 245 -5.09 16.45 -1.18
CA GLU A 245 -4.39 15.20 -0.87
C GLU A 245 -5.16 13.99 -1.39
N ALA A 246 -6.47 13.91 -1.12
CA ALA A 246 -7.31 12.78 -1.50
C ALA A 246 -7.36 12.53 -3.02
N VAL A 247 -7.28 13.59 -3.82
CA VAL A 247 -7.43 13.54 -5.29
C VAL A 247 -6.11 13.67 -6.04
N SER A 248 -5.00 13.96 -5.34
CA SER A 248 -3.66 14.15 -5.94
C SER A 248 -3.13 12.93 -6.70
N VAL A 249 -3.68 11.74 -6.45
CA VAL A 249 -3.30 10.48 -7.13
C VAL A 249 -3.92 10.32 -8.52
N LEU A 250 -4.94 11.12 -8.88
CA LEU A 250 -5.67 10.96 -10.16
C LEU A 250 -4.79 11.04 -11.41
N PRO A 251 -3.83 11.98 -11.54
CA PRO A 251 -2.93 12.01 -12.70
C PRO A 251 -2.09 10.73 -12.83
N GLN A 252 -1.63 10.19 -11.70
CA GLN A 252 -0.85 8.95 -11.65
C GLN A 252 -1.67 7.75 -12.16
N LEU A 253 -2.92 7.63 -11.73
CA LEU A 253 -3.82 6.57 -12.22
C LEU A 253 -4.08 6.69 -13.72
N ARG A 254 -4.24 7.92 -14.25
CA ARG A 254 -4.41 8.14 -15.69
C ARG A 254 -3.17 7.73 -16.48
N VAL A 255 -1.97 8.08 -16.02
CA VAL A 255 -0.71 7.65 -16.66
C VAL A 255 -0.60 6.13 -16.67
N MET A 256 -0.95 5.46 -15.57
CA MET A 256 -0.96 3.99 -15.52
C MET A 256 -1.97 3.37 -16.49
N GLN A 257 -3.16 3.94 -16.63
CA GLN A 257 -4.16 3.48 -17.61
C GLN A 257 -3.71 3.69 -19.06
N ASN A 258 -3.02 4.79 -19.33
CA ASN A 258 -2.49 5.12 -20.66
C ASN A 258 -1.20 4.36 -21.01
N THR A 259 -0.57 3.71 -20.02
CA THR A 259 0.67 2.96 -20.22
C THR A 259 0.34 1.48 -20.38
N GLN A 260 0.55 0.95 -21.60
CA GLN A 260 0.26 -0.45 -21.96
C GLN A 260 1.05 -1.47 -21.11
N ILE A 261 2.20 -1.07 -20.55
CA ILE A 261 3.04 -1.92 -19.70
C ILE A 261 3.31 -1.14 -18.41
N VAL A 262 2.57 -1.47 -17.35
CA VAL A 262 2.84 -0.95 -16.00
C VAL A 262 3.67 -1.97 -15.25
N GLU A 263 4.82 -1.54 -14.74
CA GLU A 263 5.63 -2.38 -13.85
C GLU A 263 4.81 -2.76 -12.61
N PRO A 264 4.71 -4.06 -12.28
CA PRO A 264 3.93 -4.52 -11.13
C PRO A 264 4.32 -3.81 -9.84
N PHE A 265 5.61 -3.53 -9.63
CA PHE A 265 6.11 -2.81 -8.47
C PHE A 265 5.47 -1.42 -8.33
N THR A 266 5.44 -0.64 -9.40
CA THR A 266 4.81 0.69 -9.46
C THR A 266 3.32 0.61 -9.16
N ALA A 267 2.63 -0.42 -9.69
CA ALA A 267 1.21 -0.58 -9.47
C ALA A 267 0.85 -0.85 -7.99
N HIS A 268 1.58 -1.75 -7.33
CA HIS A 268 1.35 -2.05 -5.91
C HIS A 268 1.66 -0.84 -5.02
N TYR A 269 2.75 -0.13 -5.33
CA TYR A 269 3.13 1.10 -4.64
C TYR A 269 2.05 2.18 -4.76
N VAL A 270 1.64 2.54 -5.99
CA VAL A 270 0.64 3.59 -6.22
C VAL A 270 -0.70 3.21 -5.60
N PHE A 271 -1.07 1.94 -5.66
CA PHE A 271 -2.27 1.44 -5.00
C PHE A 271 -2.20 1.60 -3.49
N ALA A 272 -1.12 1.16 -2.84
CA ALA A 272 -0.93 1.30 -1.40
C ALA A 272 -0.94 2.77 -0.96
N LEU A 273 -0.26 3.64 -1.71
CA LEU A 273 -0.25 5.09 -1.46
C LEU A 273 -1.65 5.70 -1.63
N GLY A 274 -2.40 5.29 -2.65
CA GLY A 274 -3.77 5.74 -2.88
C GLY A 274 -4.70 5.33 -1.73
N VAL A 275 -4.60 4.08 -1.25
CA VAL A 275 -5.35 3.59 -0.09
C VAL A 275 -4.99 4.40 1.16
N ALA A 276 -3.71 4.65 1.41
CA ALA A 276 -3.27 5.45 2.54
C ALA A 276 -3.93 6.84 2.55
N ARG A 277 -3.90 7.55 1.42
CA ARG A 277 -4.51 8.88 1.30
C ARG A 277 -6.02 8.87 1.39
N PHE A 278 -6.67 7.82 0.89
CA PHE A 278 -8.10 7.63 1.08
C PHE A 278 -8.45 7.47 2.56
N LEU A 279 -7.65 6.71 3.32
CA LEU A 279 -7.83 6.54 4.76
C LEU A 279 -7.59 7.86 5.53
N SER A 280 -6.58 8.65 5.14
CA SER A 280 -6.35 9.99 5.73
C SER A 280 -7.54 10.92 5.51
N CYS A 281 -8.10 10.92 4.30
CA CYS A 281 -9.30 11.71 3.98
C CYS A 281 -10.53 11.19 4.73
N ALA A 282 -10.71 9.86 4.80
CA ALA A 282 -11.79 9.24 5.55
C ALA A 282 -11.77 9.64 7.03
N HIS A 283 -10.59 9.64 7.65
CA HIS A 283 -10.41 10.09 9.03
C HIS A 283 -10.94 11.50 9.25
N TRP A 284 -10.55 12.42 8.36
CA TRP A 284 -10.97 13.80 8.40
C TRP A 284 -12.48 13.96 8.26
N VAL A 285 -13.09 13.27 7.29
CA VAL A 285 -14.55 13.31 7.08
C VAL A 285 -15.30 12.78 8.31
N LEU A 286 -14.72 11.82 9.03
CA LEU A 286 -15.28 11.30 10.28
C LEU A 286 -15.14 12.26 11.47
N GLN A 287 -14.18 13.19 11.42
CA GLN A 287 -13.89 14.17 12.46
C GLN A 287 -14.69 15.48 12.30
N VAL A 288 -15.13 15.80 11.08
CA VAL A 288 -16.04 16.92 10.76
C VAL A 288 -17.46 16.61 11.18
#